data_AF-A0A813HB50-F1
#
_entry.id   AF-A0A813HB50-F1
#
_cell.length_a   1.000
_cell.length_b   1.000
_cell.length_c   1.000
_cell.angle_alpha   90.00
_cell.angle_beta   90.00
_cell.angle_gamma   90.00
#
_symmetry.space_group_name_H-M   'P 1'
#
loop_
_entity.id
_entity.type
_entity.pdbx_description
1 polymer ?
#
loop_
_entity_poly.entity_id
_entity_poly.type
_entity_poly.pdbx_seq_one_letter_code
_entity_poly.pdbx_strand_id
1 'polypeptide(L)'
;MHPIVPAVKGWDSPPMMIGIAVDGGCGATTFLNRLLLVLGMDVGMVVTADHTPVGDLATVVNIDDYRVNDRAGCEALGHTEADLTENDLDLLRAQLSALKQGKAIYKPVYNHITGLKDIPERVEPNALMIFEGLHPFADESLRRALDLSIYIDIPATMKFFWKARRDVEERFWTTEQLKADIERTKSAFAQFVEPQKRNADLILVYEPSEARGLPYLNVKLIQKKHGAFTPVSLTKEVLLAGPVAGRLRSYDDDWFGSPVTVLEMDGEFDHVDIDYDDEVREVEEHLLNLAFQWPGQLTEIMKQQRKIGLPGCLDGTGLFQTIIAMQTRGLYDHELPA
;
A
#
# COMPACT_ATOMS: atom_id res chain seq x y z
N MET A 1 -28.91 11.22 8.27
CA MET A 1 -28.70 10.10 7.33
C MET A 1 -28.39 8.87 8.16
N HIS A 2 -29.00 7.71 7.89
CA HIS A 2 -28.56 6.47 8.55
C HIS A 2 -27.25 6.03 7.88
N PRO A 3 -26.11 5.99 8.59
CA PRO A 3 -24.80 5.79 7.97
C PRO A 3 -24.60 4.36 7.44
N ILE A 4 -25.48 3.44 7.80
CA ILE A 4 -25.46 2.02 7.41
C ILE A 4 -26.85 1.66 6.91
N VAL A 5 -26.91 0.99 5.75
CA VAL A 5 -28.13 0.67 5.01
C VAL A 5 -28.02 -0.73 4.40
N PRO A 6 -29.14 -1.38 4.05
CA PRO A 6 -29.08 -2.65 3.31
C PRO A 6 -28.29 -2.49 2.01
N ALA A 7 -27.45 -3.48 1.70
CA ALA A 7 -26.73 -3.54 0.43
C ALA A 7 -27.70 -3.84 -0.73
N VAL A 8 -27.39 -3.33 -1.92
CA VAL A 8 -28.13 -3.65 -3.15
C VAL A 8 -27.58 -4.92 -3.79
N LYS A 9 -26.27 -5.15 -3.66
CA LYS A 9 -25.57 -6.34 -4.15
C LYS A 9 -25.14 -7.19 -2.96
N GLY A 10 -25.58 -8.44 -2.92
CA GLY A 10 -25.08 -9.45 -1.99
C GLY A 10 -23.85 -10.15 -2.55
N TRP A 11 -23.02 -10.69 -1.67
CA TRP A 11 -21.90 -11.56 -1.99
C TRP A 11 -22.08 -12.90 -1.28
N ASP A 12 -21.71 -13.99 -1.95
CA ASP A 12 -21.89 -15.36 -1.43
C ASP A 12 -20.96 -15.66 -0.24
N SER A 13 -19.84 -14.94 -0.15
CA SER A 13 -18.87 -15.00 0.95
C SER A 13 -18.69 -13.63 1.60
N PRO A 14 -18.30 -13.58 2.89
CA PRO A 14 -17.89 -12.32 3.52
C PRO A 14 -16.77 -11.65 2.73
N PRO A 15 -16.79 -10.31 2.59
CA PRO A 15 -15.67 -9.57 1.98
C PRO A 15 -14.35 -9.82 2.70
N MET A 16 -13.28 -9.97 1.92
CA MET A 16 -11.91 -9.90 2.44
C MET A 16 -11.55 -8.43 2.65
N MET A 17 -11.05 -8.12 3.85
CA MET A 17 -10.77 -6.78 4.32
C MET A 17 -9.25 -6.54 4.38
N ILE A 18 -8.74 -5.62 3.58
CA ILE A 18 -7.32 -5.31 3.48
C ILE A 18 -7.08 -3.89 4.00
N GLY A 19 -6.12 -3.69 4.89
CA GLY A 19 -5.69 -2.37 5.33
C GLY A 19 -4.29 -2.02 4.82
N ILE A 20 -4.11 -0.83 4.29
CA ILE A 20 -2.83 -0.33 3.77
C ILE A 20 -2.50 1.00 4.45
N ALA A 21 -1.60 0.96 5.43
CA ALA A 21 -1.09 2.16 6.08
C ALA A 21 0.02 2.78 5.23
N VAL A 22 -0.21 4.00 4.75
CA VAL A 22 0.72 4.71 3.86
C VAL A 22 0.56 6.23 4.04
N ASP A 23 1.68 6.94 4.00
CA ASP A 23 1.69 8.41 4.07
C ASP A 23 1.32 9.03 2.71
N GLY A 24 0.77 10.25 2.74
CA GLY A 24 0.43 10.99 1.53
C GLY A 24 1.67 11.28 0.67
N GLY A 25 1.58 11.04 -0.64
CA GLY A 25 2.69 11.28 -1.58
C GLY A 25 3.77 10.22 -1.60
N CYS A 26 3.54 9.09 -0.95
CA CYS A 26 4.53 8.03 -0.76
C CYS A 26 4.28 6.78 -1.63
N GLY A 27 3.58 6.95 -2.76
CA GLY A 27 3.35 5.87 -3.73
C GLY A 27 2.13 4.99 -3.48
N ALA A 28 1.21 5.41 -2.60
CA ALA A 28 -0.07 4.72 -2.34
C ALA A 28 -0.83 4.39 -3.63
N THR A 29 -1.05 5.39 -4.49
CA THR A 29 -1.70 5.23 -5.79
C THR A 29 -0.99 4.22 -6.69
N THR A 30 0.35 4.27 -6.76
CA THR A 30 1.13 3.32 -7.56
C THR A 30 0.95 1.90 -7.06
N PHE A 31 1.01 1.70 -5.74
CA PHE A 31 0.80 0.39 -5.11
C PHE A 31 -0.62 -0.13 -5.37
N LEU A 32 -1.64 0.70 -5.17
CA LEU A 32 -3.04 0.34 -5.40
C LEU A 32 -3.30 -0.02 -6.86
N ASN A 33 -2.82 0.79 -7.81
CA ASN A 33 -2.97 0.48 -9.24
C ASN A 33 -2.32 -0.86 -9.60
N ARG A 34 -1.14 -1.16 -9.02
CA ARG A 34 -0.47 -2.43 -9.23
C ARG A 34 -1.27 -3.60 -8.66
N LEU A 35 -1.78 -3.45 -7.45
CA LEU A 35 -2.63 -4.44 -6.79
C LEU A 35 -3.89 -4.74 -7.62
N LEU A 36 -4.63 -3.70 -8.01
CA LEU A 36 -5.88 -3.84 -8.78
C LEU A 36 -5.64 -4.47 -10.16
N LEU A 37 -4.54 -4.12 -10.84
CA LEU A 37 -4.18 -4.71 -12.13
C LEU A 37 -3.93 -6.22 -12.03
N VAL A 38 -3.21 -6.67 -11.00
CA VAL A 38 -2.94 -8.12 -10.78
C VAL A 38 -4.21 -8.89 -10.39
N LEU A 39 -5.13 -8.22 -9.70
CA LEU A 39 -6.45 -8.73 -9.38
C LEU A 39 -7.40 -8.76 -10.60
N GLY A 40 -6.94 -8.31 -11.76
CA GLY A 40 -7.70 -8.38 -13.02
C GLY A 40 -8.74 -7.27 -13.18
N MET A 41 -8.63 -6.18 -12.42
CA MET A 41 -9.53 -5.05 -12.55
C MET A 41 -9.08 -4.13 -13.70
N ASP A 42 -10.05 -3.59 -14.43
CA ASP A 42 -9.77 -2.71 -15.57
C ASP A 42 -9.08 -1.42 -15.10
N VAL A 43 -7.92 -1.15 -15.70
CA VAL A 43 -7.02 -0.01 -15.44
C VAL A 43 -7.63 1.34 -15.83
N GLY A 44 -8.82 1.36 -16.45
CA GLY A 44 -9.62 2.58 -16.59
C GLY A 44 -10.02 3.21 -15.24
N MET A 45 -9.95 2.43 -14.16
CA MET A 45 -10.05 2.90 -12.77
C MET A 45 -8.73 3.56 -12.34
N VAL A 46 -8.50 4.81 -12.72
CA VAL A 46 -7.41 5.59 -12.12
C VAL A 46 -7.77 5.86 -10.66
N VAL A 47 -7.05 5.23 -9.73
CA VAL A 47 -7.15 5.57 -8.31
C VAL A 47 -6.67 7.00 -8.13
N THR A 48 -7.59 7.92 -7.88
CA THR A 48 -7.27 9.31 -7.51
C THR A 48 -7.67 9.53 -6.06
N ALA A 49 -7.02 10.47 -5.38
CA ALA A 49 -7.27 10.73 -3.96
C ALA A 49 -8.75 11.08 -3.64
N ASP A 50 -9.50 11.60 -4.62
CA ASP A 50 -10.86 12.13 -4.44
C ASP A 50 -11.98 11.20 -4.93
N HIS A 51 -11.66 10.02 -5.47
CA HIS A 51 -12.67 9.08 -5.97
C HIS A 51 -12.49 7.70 -5.34
N THR A 52 -13.54 7.15 -4.74
CA THR A 52 -13.60 5.74 -4.32
C THR A 52 -13.56 4.85 -5.57
N PRO A 53 -12.43 4.18 -5.83
CA PRO A 53 -12.32 3.27 -6.95
C PRO A 53 -13.16 2.03 -6.67
N VAL A 54 -14.17 1.80 -7.51
CA VAL A 54 -15.02 0.60 -7.48
C VAL A 54 -14.85 -0.15 -8.79
N GLY A 55 -14.46 -1.42 -8.72
CA GLY A 55 -14.57 -2.33 -9.87
C GLY A 55 -15.24 -3.64 -9.47
N ASP A 56 -15.24 -4.60 -10.39
CA ASP A 56 -16.05 -5.81 -10.24
C ASP A 56 -15.68 -6.67 -9.03
N LEU A 57 -14.39 -6.67 -8.65
CA LEU A 57 -13.84 -7.50 -7.58
C LEU A 57 -13.48 -6.72 -6.30
N ALA A 58 -13.05 -5.45 -6.44
CA ALA A 58 -12.57 -4.68 -5.31
C ALA A 58 -13.16 -3.27 -5.24
N THR A 59 -13.25 -2.77 -4.01
CA THR A 59 -13.54 -1.37 -3.70
C THR A 59 -12.43 -0.84 -2.81
N VAL A 60 -11.81 0.26 -3.21
CA VAL A 60 -10.80 0.96 -2.42
C VAL A 60 -11.44 2.14 -1.70
N VAL A 61 -11.25 2.22 -0.39
CA VAL A 61 -11.75 3.26 0.50
C VAL A 61 -10.56 4.03 1.07
N ASN A 62 -10.44 5.30 0.70
CA ASN A 62 -9.51 6.21 1.35
C ASN A 62 -10.10 6.59 2.72
N ILE A 63 -9.36 6.31 3.80
CA ILE A 63 -9.85 6.55 5.15
C ILE A 63 -9.67 8.00 5.61
N ASP A 64 -8.97 8.84 4.83
CA ASP A 64 -8.94 10.30 5.07
C ASP A 64 -10.35 10.91 4.96
N ASP A 65 -11.29 10.22 4.31
CA ASP A 65 -12.71 10.57 4.31
C ASP A 65 -13.32 10.68 5.70
N TYR A 66 -12.78 9.95 6.67
CA TYR A 66 -13.25 9.93 8.06
C TYR A 66 -12.67 11.06 8.90
N ARG A 67 -12.04 12.07 8.29
CA ARG A 67 -11.59 13.26 9.00
C ARG A 67 -12.73 13.95 9.72
N VAL A 68 -12.49 14.35 10.97
CA VAL A 68 -13.46 15.09 11.79
C VAL A 68 -13.63 16.50 11.25
N ASN A 69 -12.52 17.22 11.07
CA ASN A 69 -12.48 18.60 10.58
C ASN A 69 -12.08 18.67 9.10
N ASP A 70 -12.44 19.78 8.46
CA ASP A 70 -11.84 20.19 7.20
C ASP A 70 -10.41 20.74 7.43
N ARG A 71 -9.68 21.05 6.34
CA ARG A 71 -8.28 21.50 6.44
C ARG A 71 -8.13 22.75 7.31
N ALA A 72 -9.02 23.72 7.15
CA ALA A 72 -8.95 24.99 7.88
C ALA A 72 -9.29 24.80 9.37
N GLY A 73 -10.25 23.94 9.69
CA GLY A 73 -10.60 23.58 11.06
C GLY A 73 -9.46 22.85 11.78
N CYS A 74 -8.84 21.88 11.11
CA CYS A 74 -7.66 21.17 11.62
C CYS A 74 -6.50 22.14 11.91
N GLU A 75 -6.21 23.06 10.97
CA GLU A 75 -5.18 24.09 11.14
C GLU A 75 -5.50 25.07 12.27
N ALA A 76 -6.76 25.50 12.41
CA ALA A 76 -7.19 26.42 13.47
C ALA A 76 -7.04 25.82 14.89
N LEU A 77 -7.09 24.49 15.01
CA LEU A 77 -6.84 23.75 16.24
C LEU A 77 -5.35 23.49 16.49
N GLY A 78 -4.47 23.80 15.52
CA GLY A 78 -3.05 23.48 15.57
C GLY A 78 -2.77 21.98 15.45
N HIS A 79 -3.73 21.22 14.94
CA HIS A 79 -3.61 19.79 14.72
C HIS A 79 -3.03 19.50 13.32
N THR A 80 -2.74 18.23 13.09
CA THR A 80 -2.28 17.65 11.84
C THR A 80 -3.21 16.50 11.45
N GLU A 81 -3.20 16.16 10.17
CA GLU A 81 -3.91 15.00 9.65
C GLU A 81 -3.54 13.66 10.32
N ALA A 82 -2.34 13.58 10.87
CA ALA A 82 -1.84 12.39 11.56
C ALA A 82 -2.36 12.28 13.00
N ASP A 83 -2.92 13.35 13.57
CA ASP A 83 -3.49 13.32 14.92
C ASP A 83 -4.71 12.41 14.95
N LEU A 84 -4.73 11.49 15.91
CA LEU A 84 -5.79 10.49 16.00
C LEU A 84 -7.17 11.11 16.24
N THR A 85 -7.22 12.26 16.94
CA THR A 85 -8.45 13.01 17.21
C THR A 85 -9.03 13.71 15.98
N GLU A 86 -8.24 13.88 14.92
CA GLU A 86 -8.70 14.41 13.65
C GLU A 86 -9.39 13.35 12.78
N ASN A 87 -9.50 12.11 13.26
CA ASN A 87 -10.08 10.99 12.52
C ASN A 87 -11.20 10.32 13.34
N ASP A 88 -12.40 10.19 12.76
CA ASP A 88 -13.56 9.55 13.38
C ASP A 88 -13.44 8.02 13.30
N LEU A 89 -12.61 7.46 14.18
CA LEU A 89 -12.37 6.03 14.24
C LEU A 89 -13.60 5.22 14.68
N ASP A 90 -14.54 5.83 15.41
CA ASP A 90 -15.79 5.16 15.78
C ASP A 90 -16.66 4.92 14.54
N LEU A 91 -16.81 5.94 13.69
CA LEU A 91 -17.50 5.80 12.42
C LEU A 91 -16.79 4.81 11.49
N LEU A 92 -15.45 4.88 11.40
CA LEU A 92 -14.65 3.94 10.60
C LEU A 92 -14.87 2.49 11.07
N ARG A 93 -14.77 2.22 12.38
CA ARG A 93 -15.03 0.88 12.95
C ARG A 93 -16.45 0.39 12.63
N ALA A 94 -17.44 1.25 12.80
CA ALA A 94 -18.84 0.90 12.54
C ALA A 94 -19.08 0.58 11.05
N GLN A 95 -18.51 1.37 10.15
CA GLN A 95 -18.69 1.21 8.69
C GLN A 95 -17.88 0.02 8.15
N LEU A 96 -16.66 -0.21 8.63
CA LEU A 96 -15.87 -1.39 8.29
C LEU A 96 -16.59 -2.67 8.73
N SER A 97 -17.13 -2.70 9.96
CA SER A 97 -17.91 -3.83 10.46
C SER A 97 -19.18 -4.05 9.64
N ALA A 98 -19.86 -2.99 9.22
CA ALA A 98 -21.04 -3.07 8.37
C ALA A 98 -20.72 -3.68 7.00
N LEU A 99 -19.64 -3.23 6.35
CA LEU A 99 -19.18 -3.75 5.07
C LEU A 99 -18.81 -5.23 5.17
N LYS A 100 -18.07 -5.64 6.21
CA LYS A 100 -17.73 -7.05 6.46
C LYS A 100 -18.98 -7.93 6.67
N GLN A 101 -20.08 -7.36 7.15
CA GLN A 101 -21.38 -8.03 7.30
C GLN A 101 -22.25 -7.96 6.03
N GLY A 102 -21.72 -7.48 4.90
CA GLY A 102 -22.48 -7.35 3.66
C GLY A 102 -23.53 -6.23 3.68
N LYS A 103 -23.35 -5.20 4.50
CA LYS A 103 -24.20 -3.99 4.52
C LYS A 103 -23.52 -2.85 3.79
N ALA A 104 -24.29 -2.03 3.09
CA ALA A 104 -23.80 -0.81 2.48
C ALA A 104 -23.71 0.33 3.50
N ILE A 105 -22.90 1.33 3.17
CA ILE A 105 -22.67 2.50 4.03
C ILE A 105 -22.84 3.79 3.24
N TYR A 106 -23.12 4.88 3.95
CA TYR A 106 -22.89 6.23 3.44
C TYR A 106 -21.58 6.75 4.04
N LYS A 107 -20.49 6.56 3.30
CA LYS A 107 -19.15 6.97 3.68
C LYS A 107 -19.03 8.49 3.53
N PRO A 108 -18.45 9.22 4.49
CA PRO A 108 -18.09 10.63 4.27
C PRO A 108 -17.14 10.78 3.07
N VAL A 109 -16.94 12.02 2.62
CA VAL A 109 -16.01 12.35 1.53
C VAL A 109 -15.19 13.55 1.96
N TYR A 110 -13.86 13.42 1.92
CA TYR A 110 -12.92 14.50 2.12
C TYR A 110 -12.25 14.85 0.79
N ASN A 111 -12.43 16.09 0.36
CA ASN A 111 -11.93 16.56 -0.91
C ASN A 111 -10.52 17.11 -0.75
N HIS A 112 -9.51 16.44 -1.31
CA HIS A 112 -8.11 16.84 -1.17
C HIS A 112 -7.77 18.10 -1.98
N ILE A 113 -8.57 18.45 -3.00
CA ILE A 113 -8.41 19.67 -3.79
C ILE A 113 -8.88 20.88 -2.98
N THR A 114 -10.13 20.86 -2.50
CA THR A 114 -10.73 22.00 -1.78
C THR A 114 -10.35 22.02 -0.31
N GLY A 115 -9.97 20.87 0.26
CA GLY A 115 -9.74 20.67 1.68
C GLY A 115 -11.02 20.64 2.51
N LEU A 116 -12.20 20.47 1.89
CA LEU A 116 -13.52 20.49 2.51
C LEU A 116 -14.13 19.08 2.60
N LYS A 117 -15.19 18.97 3.40
CA LYS A 117 -16.01 17.75 3.50
C LYS A 117 -17.20 17.84 2.55
N ASP A 118 -17.27 16.92 1.61
CA ASP A 118 -18.33 16.82 0.61
C ASP A 118 -19.49 15.95 1.12
N ILE A 119 -20.52 15.79 0.28
CA ILE A 119 -21.70 14.99 0.60
C ILE A 119 -21.30 13.51 0.69
N PRO A 120 -21.74 12.78 1.73
CA PRO A 120 -21.46 11.34 1.84
C PRO A 120 -21.91 10.55 0.62
N GLU A 121 -21.11 9.58 0.21
CA GLU A 121 -21.39 8.71 -0.92
C GLU A 121 -21.74 7.29 -0.46
N ARG A 122 -22.51 6.58 -1.29
CA ARG A 122 -22.91 5.21 -1.00
C ARG A 122 -21.79 4.25 -1.41
N VAL A 123 -21.35 3.39 -0.49
CA VAL A 123 -20.40 2.32 -0.76
C VAL A 123 -21.08 0.97 -0.51
N GLU A 124 -21.07 0.11 -1.51
CA GLU A 124 -21.54 -1.27 -1.42
C GLU A 124 -20.40 -2.19 -0.94
N PRO A 125 -20.69 -3.28 -0.23
CA PRO A 125 -19.71 -4.34 0.00
C PRO A 125 -19.27 -4.93 -1.35
N ASN A 126 -18.00 -5.28 -1.44
CA ASN A 126 -17.35 -5.92 -2.58
C ASN A 126 -16.63 -7.20 -2.13
N ALA A 127 -16.16 -8.04 -3.05
CA ALA A 127 -15.37 -9.22 -2.70
C ALA A 127 -14.10 -8.85 -1.93
N LEU A 128 -13.43 -7.79 -2.38
CA LEU A 128 -12.24 -7.22 -1.74
C LEU A 128 -12.53 -5.78 -1.30
N MET A 129 -12.39 -5.50 -0.02
CA MET A 129 -12.49 -4.14 0.52
C MET A 129 -11.12 -3.69 0.98
N ILE A 130 -10.57 -2.68 0.33
CA ILE A 130 -9.23 -2.16 0.61
C ILE A 130 -9.39 -0.81 1.31
N PHE A 131 -8.85 -0.66 2.52
CA PHE A 131 -8.86 0.57 3.31
C PHE A 131 -7.44 1.13 3.34
N GLU A 132 -7.24 2.28 2.73
CA GLU A 132 -5.93 2.90 2.59
C GLU A 132 -5.89 4.28 3.26
N GLY A 133 -4.76 4.63 3.85
CA GLY A 133 -4.48 5.96 4.39
C GLY A 133 -3.64 5.91 5.66
N LEU A 134 -3.77 6.91 6.53
CA LEU A 134 -2.88 7.05 7.69
C LEU A 134 -3.16 6.07 8.85
N HIS A 135 -4.42 5.74 9.13
CA HIS A 135 -4.85 5.00 10.33
C HIS A 135 -5.69 3.72 10.10
N PRO A 136 -5.46 2.90 9.04
CA PRO A 136 -6.38 1.79 8.71
C PRO A 136 -6.42 0.69 9.78
N PHE A 137 -5.40 0.63 10.64
CA PHE A 137 -5.32 -0.31 11.76
C PHE A 137 -4.65 0.32 12.98
N ALA A 138 -5.03 1.57 13.28
CA ALA A 138 -4.47 2.36 14.38
C ALA A 138 -4.77 1.80 15.77
N ASP A 139 -5.79 0.94 15.89
CA ASP A 139 -6.09 0.20 17.10
C ASP A 139 -6.37 -1.28 16.82
N GLU A 140 -6.42 -2.06 17.90
CA GLU A 140 -6.60 -3.50 17.85
C GLU A 140 -7.97 -3.92 17.27
N SER A 141 -9.02 -3.13 17.47
CA SER A 141 -10.35 -3.44 16.94
C SER A 141 -10.37 -3.31 15.41
N LEU A 142 -9.78 -2.23 14.87
CA LEU A 142 -9.62 -2.06 13.43
C LEU A 142 -8.74 -3.18 12.87
N ARG A 143 -7.58 -3.44 13.51
CA ARG A 143 -6.64 -4.46 13.07
C ARG A 143 -7.25 -5.87 12.99
N ARG A 144 -8.07 -6.25 13.98
CA ARG A 144 -8.74 -7.57 14.02
C ARG A 144 -9.86 -7.70 12.98
N ALA A 145 -10.35 -6.59 12.44
CA ALA A 145 -11.37 -6.62 11.41
C ALA A 145 -10.79 -6.83 10.00
N LEU A 146 -9.47 -6.64 9.84
CA LEU A 146 -8.73 -6.87 8.62
C LEU A 146 -8.20 -8.31 8.53
N ASP A 147 -8.21 -8.85 7.32
CA ASP A 147 -7.68 -10.17 6.98
C ASP A 147 -6.22 -10.06 6.47
N LEU A 148 -5.83 -8.89 5.94
CA LEU A 148 -4.45 -8.54 5.59
C LEU A 148 -4.13 -7.08 5.96
N SER A 149 -2.99 -6.84 6.59
CA SER A 149 -2.50 -5.50 6.93
C SER A 149 -1.11 -5.24 6.37
N ILE A 150 -0.97 -4.13 5.64
CA ILE A 150 0.23 -3.77 4.89
C ILE A 150 0.66 -2.38 5.36
N TYR A 151 1.93 -2.22 5.69
CA TYR A 151 2.50 -0.92 6.05
C TYR A 151 3.60 -0.55 5.05
N ILE A 152 3.54 0.65 4.48
CA ILE A 152 4.60 1.17 3.60
C ILE A 152 5.46 2.13 4.44
N ASP A 153 6.63 1.66 4.87
CA ASP A 153 7.58 2.42 5.67
C ASP A 153 8.58 3.16 4.78
N ILE A 154 8.56 4.48 4.87
CA ILE A 154 9.45 5.34 4.10
C ILE A 154 10.18 6.23 5.10
N PRO A 155 11.51 6.11 5.22
CA PRO A 155 12.28 6.89 6.16
C PRO A 155 12.19 8.38 5.81
N ALA A 156 12.34 9.24 6.81
CA ALA A 156 12.16 10.68 6.67
C ALA A 156 13.05 11.31 5.57
N THR A 157 14.24 10.76 5.36
CA THR A 157 15.16 11.18 4.28
C THR A 157 14.55 10.98 2.89
N MET A 158 13.89 9.84 2.67
CA MET A 158 13.18 9.50 1.44
C MET A 158 11.91 10.32 1.27
N LYS A 159 11.13 10.49 2.35
CA LYS A 159 9.95 11.36 2.34
C LYS A 159 10.31 12.78 1.92
N PHE A 160 11.39 13.33 2.46
CA PHE A 160 11.88 14.65 2.07
C PHE A 160 12.24 14.68 0.57
N PHE A 161 12.98 13.69 0.08
CA PHE A 161 13.37 13.65 -1.34
C PHE A 161 12.16 13.59 -2.28
N TRP A 162 11.18 12.73 -2.01
CA TRP A 162 9.99 12.59 -2.85
C TRP A 162 9.00 13.74 -2.71
N LYS A 163 8.75 14.22 -1.48
CA LYS A 163 7.91 15.41 -1.27
C LYS A 163 8.58 16.66 -1.83
N ALA A 164 9.91 16.80 -1.79
CA ALA A 164 10.61 17.90 -2.44
C ALA A 164 10.37 17.89 -3.94
N ARG A 165 10.56 16.74 -4.59
CA ARG A 165 10.32 16.63 -6.04
C ARG A 165 8.88 16.96 -6.40
N ARG A 166 7.89 16.41 -5.69
CA ARG A 166 6.47 16.70 -5.95
C ARG A 166 6.07 18.13 -5.60
N ASP A 167 6.32 18.57 -4.36
CA ASP A 167 5.75 19.80 -3.82
C ASP A 167 6.51 21.05 -4.27
N VAL A 168 7.84 20.97 -4.49
CA VAL A 168 8.61 22.10 -5.04
C VAL A 168 8.42 22.21 -6.56
N GLU A 169 8.42 21.09 -7.30
CA GLU A 169 8.34 21.13 -8.77
C GLU A 169 6.91 21.26 -9.29
N GLU A 170 5.92 20.61 -8.66
CA GLU A 170 4.53 20.60 -9.15
C GLU A 170 3.62 21.58 -8.41
N ARG A 171 3.86 21.82 -7.11
CA ARG A 171 3.05 22.72 -6.26
C ARG A 171 3.72 24.06 -5.96
N PHE A 172 4.94 24.28 -6.48
CA PHE A 172 5.72 25.52 -6.32
C PHE A 172 5.95 25.94 -4.85
N TRP A 173 6.03 24.98 -3.93
CA TRP A 173 6.40 25.25 -2.55
C TRP A 173 7.86 25.65 -2.44
N THR A 174 8.20 26.49 -1.45
CA THR A 174 9.61 26.72 -1.10
C THR A 174 10.17 25.56 -0.28
N THR A 175 11.49 25.43 -0.26
CA THR A 175 12.16 24.41 0.55
C THR A 175 11.85 24.60 2.05
N GLU A 176 11.69 25.86 2.49
CA GLU A 176 11.34 26.21 3.87
C GLU A 176 9.92 25.77 4.22
N GLN A 177 8.96 25.95 3.31
CA GLN A 177 7.58 25.48 3.50
C GLN A 177 7.52 23.96 3.65
N LEU A 178 8.25 23.24 2.79
CA LEU A 178 8.34 21.78 2.87
C LEU A 178 8.95 21.31 4.20
N LYS A 179 10.06 21.93 4.63
CA LYS A 179 10.69 21.61 5.92
C LYS A 179 9.77 21.89 7.09
N ALA A 180 9.05 23.00 7.06
CA ALA A 180 8.07 23.34 8.09
C ALA A 180 6.93 22.31 8.16
N ASP A 181 6.41 21.86 7.02
CA ASP A 181 5.36 20.84 6.98
C ASP A 181 5.84 19.48 7.52
N ILE A 182 7.03 19.04 7.11
CA ILE A 182 7.62 17.79 7.61
C ILE A 182 7.85 17.86 9.12
N GLU A 183 8.40 18.97 9.64
CA GLU A 183 8.63 19.10 11.07
C GLU A 183 7.32 19.20 11.87
N ARG A 184 6.32 19.91 11.33
CA ARG A 184 4.97 20.02 11.93
C ARG A 184 4.31 18.66 12.10
N THR A 185 4.39 17.79 11.09
CA THR A 185 3.69 16.49 11.06
C THR A 185 4.46 15.37 11.77
N LYS A 186 5.76 15.53 11.99
CA LYS A 186 6.66 14.50 12.52
C LYS A 186 6.22 13.91 13.86
N SER A 187 5.82 14.75 14.82
CA SER A 187 5.44 14.29 16.16
C SER A 187 4.19 13.42 16.11
N ALA A 188 3.14 13.89 15.44
CA ALA A 188 1.89 13.17 15.28
C ALA A 188 2.09 11.86 14.48
N PHE A 189 2.91 11.89 13.42
CA PHE A 189 3.24 10.68 12.66
C PHE A 189 3.92 9.62 13.53
N ALA A 190 4.95 9.99 14.29
CA ALA A 190 5.67 9.07 15.18
C ALA A 190 4.78 8.53 16.31
N GLN A 191 3.82 9.32 16.76
CA GLN A 191 2.93 8.94 17.86
C GLN A 191 1.74 8.07 17.41
N PHE A 192 1.16 8.35 16.24
CA PHE A 192 -0.14 7.79 15.86
C PHE A 192 -0.11 6.96 14.57
N VAL A 193 0.85 7.20 13.67
CA VAL A 193 0.93 6.48 12.38
C VAL A 193 1.97 5.38 12.45
N GLU A 194 3.22 5.72 12.81
CA GLU A 194 4.36 4.81 12.83
C GLU A 194 4.15 3.54 13.68
N PRO A 195 3.51 3.58 14.86
CA PRO A 195 3.34 2.38 15.69
C PRO A 195 2.57 1.25 15.01
N GLN A 196 1.74 1.55 14.00
CA GLN A 196 0.97 0.55 13.26
C GLN A 196 1.86 -0.48 12.56
N LYS A 197 3.08 -0.12 12.16
CA LYS A 197 4.03 -1.04 11.48
C LYS A 197 4.40 -2.26 12.32
N ARG A 198 4.30 -2.16 13.66
CA ARG A 198 4.51 -3.29 14.57
C ARG A 198 3.48 -4.40 14.33
N ASN A 199 2.25 -4.04 14.00
CA ASN A 199 1.12 -4.96 13.91
C ASN A 199 0.79 -5.39 12.48
N ALA A 200 1.39 -4.76 11.48
CA ALA A 200 1.23 -5.13 10.07
C ALA A 200 1.69 -6.58 9.81
N ASP A 201 1.05 -7.26 8.87
CA ASP A 201 1.45 -8.59 8.38
C ASP A 201 2.65 -8.47 7.44
N LEU A 202 2.63 -7.40 6.62
CA LEU A 202 3.65 -7.07 5.64
C LEU A 202 4.13 -5.64 5.83
N ILE A 203 5.44 -5.43 5.73
CA ILE A 203 6.04 -4.11 5.73
C ILE A 203 6.90 -3.96 4.48
N LEU A 204 6.57 -2.97 3.66
CA LEU A 204 7.42 -2.54 2.54
C LEU A 204 8.27 -1.36 2.99
N VAL A 205 9.57 -1.55 3.07
CA VAL A 205 10.52 -0.48 3.44
C VAL A 205 11.25 -0.01 2.19
N TYR A 206 11.28 1.30 1.96
CA TYR A 206 12.04 1.91 0.86
C TYR A 206 13.20 2.75 1.41
N GLU A 207 14.42 2.26 1.29
CA GLU A 207 15.63 2.95 1.74
C GLU A 207 16.47 3.39 0.53
N PRO A 208 17.36 4.38 0.68
CA PRO A 208 18.42 4.60 -0.30
C PRO A 208 19.25 3.32 -0.47
N SER A 209 19.66 3.02 -1.71
CA SER A 209 20.56 1.90 -2.01
C SER A 209 21.79 1.93 -1.09
N GLU A 210 22.18 0.78 -0.52
CA GLU A 210 23.38 0.70 0.30
C GLU A 210 24.63 0.92 -0.56
N ALA A 211 24.60 0.41 -1.80
CA ALA A 211 25.70 0.51 -2.73
C ALA A 211 25.83 1.88 -3.41
N ARG A 212 24.71 2.59 -3.64
CA ARG A 212 24.67 3.77 -4.54
C ARG A 212 24.01 5.01 -3.97
N GLY A 213 23.23 4.88 -2.91
CA GLY A 213 22.34 5.94 -2.44
C GLY A 213 21.28 6.32 -3.49
N LEU A 214 20.63 7.47 -3.28
CA LEU A 214 19.60 7.96 -4.20
C LEU A 214 20.19 8.33 -5.58
N PRO A 215 19.44 8.11 -6.69
CA PRO A 215 18.02 7.75 -6.74
C PRO A 215 17.73 6.24 -6.60
N TYR A 216 18.76 5.39 -6.51
CA TYR A 216 18.59 3.94 -6.39
C TYR A 216 18.09 3.54 -5.00
N LEU A 217 17.32 2.46 -4.94
CA LEU A 217 16.64 2.02 -3.73
C LEU A 217 17.17 0.67 -3.23
N ASN A 218 17.23 0.53 -1.91
CA ASN A 218 17.18 -0.74 -1.21
C ASN A 218 15.76 -0.94 -0.69
N VAL A 219 15.04 -1.88 -1.28
CA VAL A 219 13.65 -2.17 -0.94
C VAL A 219 13.62 -3.47 -0.16
N LYS A 220 12.86 -3.49 0.93
CA LYS A 220 12.66 -4.69 1.77
C LYS A 220 11.17 -4.99 1.88
N LEU A 221 10.79 -6.23 1.60
CA LEU A 221 9.51 -6.82 1.93
C LEU A 221 9.69 -7.69 3.19
N ILE A 222 9.31 -7.14 4.32
CA ILE A 222 9.34 -7.81 5.63
C ILE A 222 7.99 -8.51 5.83
N GLN A 223 8.02 -9.83 6.04
CA GLN A 223 6.82 -10.67 6.07
C GLN A 223 6.78 -11.46 7.37
N LYS A 224 5.71 -11.32 8.16
CA LYS A 224 5.54 -12.12 9.38
C LYS A 224 5.31 -13.59 9.04
N LYS A 225 6.08 -14.49 9.69
CA LYS A 225 5.96 -15.94 9.49
C LYS A 225 4.61 -16.53 9.91
N HIS A 226 3.92 -15.83 10.81
CA HIS A 226 2.57 -16.17 11.28
C HIS A 226 1.56 -15.07 10.90
N GLY A 227 1.80 -14.40 9.76
CA GLY A 227 0.91 -13.39 9.20
C GLY A 227 -0.17 -13.99 8.29
N ALA A 228 -0.67 -13.18 7.36
CA ALA A 228 -1.76 -13.56 6.46
C ALA A 228 -1.41 -14.71 5.51
N PHE A 229 -0.16 -14.82 5.05
CA PHE A 229 0.29 -15.89 4.15
C PHE A 229 1.73 -16.35 4.47
N THR A 230 2.12 -17.49 3.88
CA THR A 230 3.49 -18.03 4.01
C THR A 230 4.48 -17.09 3.32
N PRO A 231 5.55 -16.63 4.00
CA PRO A 231 6.50 -15.70 3.42
C PRO A 231 7.14 -16.20 2.12
N VAL A 232 7.25 -15.28 1.15
CA VAL A 232 8.02 -15.46 -0.07
C VAL A 232 9.49 -15.27 0.25
N SER A 233 10.34 -16.16 -0.25
CA SER A 233 11.79 -16.13 -0.05
C SER A 233 12.53 -16.57 -1.31
N LEU A 234 13.86 -16.59 -1.26
CA LEU A 234 14.70 -17.07 -2.34
C LEU A 234 15.41 -18.36 -1.97
N THR A 235 15.60 -19.25 -2.95
CA THR A 235 16.45 -20.45 -2.77
C THR A 235 17.93 -20.10 -2.56
N LYS A 236 18.37 -18.94 -3.07
CA LYS A 236 19.74 -18.43 -3.02
C LYS A 236 19.74 -16.92 -3.28
N GLU A 237 20.84 -16.24 -2.96
CA GLU A 237 21.06 -14.86 -3.42
C GLU A 237 21.12 -14.80 -4.95
N VAL A 238 20.48 -13.79 -5.54
CA VAL A 238 20.47 -13.54 -6.99
C VAL A 238 21.18 -12.21 -7.24
N LEU A 239 22.23 -12.26 -8.07
CA LEU A 239 22.98 -11.09 -8.51
C LEU A 239 22.66 -10.89 -9.99
N LEU A 240 22.00 -9.78 -10.32
CA LEU A 240 21.68 -9.46 -11.70
C LEU A 240 22.96 -9.07 -12.48
N ALA A 241 22.86 -9.06 -13.80
CA ALA A 241 23.95 -8.61 -14.67
C ALA A 241 23.85 -7.10 -14.93
N GLY A 242 24.98 -6.44 -15.15
CA GLY A 242 25.02 -5.03 -15.54
C GLY A 242 25.76 -4.09 -14.57
N PRO A 243 26.16 -2.90 -15.04
CA PRO A 243 26.86 -1.89 -14.25
C PRO A 243 26.08 -1.34 -13.05
N VAL A 244 24.75 -1.39 -13.02
CA VAL A 244 23.88 -1.02 -11.89
C VAL A 244 23.03 -2.15 -11.33
N ALA A 245 23.42 -3.39 -11.63
CA ALA A 245 22.72 -4.61 -11.28
C ALA A 245 22.21 -4.67 -9.83
N GLY A 246 20.92 -5.02 -9.71
CA GLY A 246 20.28 -5.33 -8.45
C GLY A 246 20.82 -6.60 -7.81
N ARG A 247 20.89 -6.59 -6.48
CA ARG A 247 21.14 -7.78 -5.65
C ARG A 247 19.89 -8.12 -4.88
N LEU A 248 19.41 -9.36 -5.04
CA LEU A 248 18.27 -9.87 -4.29
C LEU A 248 18.69 -10.96 -3.30
N ARG A 249 18.23 -10.85 -2.06
CA ARG A 249 18.48 -11.83 -1.00
C ARG A 249 17.24 -12.03 -0.13
N SER A 250 17.19 -13.15 0.58
CA SER A 250 16.21 -13.36 1.65
C SER A 250 16.86 -13.92 2.91
N TYR A 251 16.37 -13.49 4.07
CA TYR A 251 16.86 -13.91 5.38
C TYR A 251 15.76 -13.82 6.43
N ASP A 252 15.95 -14.49 7.56
CA ASP A 252 15.07 -14.38 8.71
C ASP A 252 15.55 -13.29 9.66
N ASP A 253 14.60 -12.61 10.30
CA ASP A 253 14.87 -11.54 11.29
C ASP A 253 13.75 -11.49 12.35
N ASP A 254 13.85 -10.53 13.26
CA ASP A 254 12.82 -10.16 14.23
C ASP A 254 12.27 -8.76 13.93
N TRP A 255 10.96 -8.63 13.87
CA TRP A 255 10.27 -7.34 13.74
C TRP A 255 9.37 -7.11 14.96
N PHE A 256 9.85 -6.30 15.90
CA PHE A 256 9.15 -5.96 17.16
C PHE A 256 8.71 -7.21 17.97
N GLY A 257 9.56 -8.22 18.06
CA GLY A 257 9.29 -9.48 18.75
C GLY A 257 8.51 -10.51 17.91
N SER A 258 8.28 -10.23 16.63
CA SER A 258 7.64 -11.16 15.69
C SER A 258 8.68 -11.75 14.74
N PRO A 259 8.76 -13.08 14.58
CA PRO A 259 9.65 -13.66 13.58
C PRO A 259 9.17 -13.33 12.17
N VAL A 260 10.10 -12.83 11.35
CA VAL A 260 9.85 -12.42 9.97
C VAL A 260 10.80 -13.10 9.00
N THR A 261 10.40 -13.15 7.74
CA THR A 261 11.30 -13.39 6.61
C THR A 261 11.33 -12.11 5.76
N VAL A 262 12.53 -11.60 5.51
CA VAL A 262 12.78 -10.40 4.71
C VAL A 262 13.20 -10.85 3.32
N LEU A 263 12.53 -10.31 2.30
CA LEU A 263 12.98 -10.34 0.91
C LEU A 263 13.49 -8.94 0.57
N GLU A 264 14.73 -8.83 0.11
CA GLU A 264 15.42 -7.56 -0.09
C GLU A 264 15.94 -7.46 -1.52
N MET A 265 15.82 -6.28 -2.13
CA MET A 265 16.40 -5.94 -3.42
C MET A 265 17.08 -4.57 -3.32
N ASP A 266 18.39 -4.55 -3.50
CA ASP A 266 19.19 -3.32 -3.57
C ASP A 266 19.69 -3.11 -5.01
N GLY A 267 19.24 -2.03 -5.66
CA GLY A 267 19.54 -1.71 -7.06
C GLY A 267 18.39 -2.02 -8.01
N GLU A 268 18.70 -2.16 -9.31
CA GLU A 268 17.72 -2.20 -10.39
C GLU A 268 17.92 -3.39 -11.34
N PHE A 269 16.86 -3.74 -12.07
CA PHE A 269 16.92 -4.47 -13.33
C PHE A 269 17.54 -3.54 -14.38
N ASP A 270 18.86 -3.65 -14.58
CA ASP A 270 19.66 -2.74 -15.41
C ASP A 270 19.41 -2.96 -16.89
N HIS A 271 19.04 -4.19 -17.29
CA HIS A 271 18.65 -4.57 -18.64
C HIS A 271 19.62 -4.13 -19.76
N VAL A 272 20.89 -3.89 -19.41
CA VAL A 272 21.96 -3.48 -20.34
C VAL A 272 22.62 -4.69 -20.97
N ASP A 273 22.98 -5.67 -20.14
CA ASP A 273 23.69 -6.88 -20.58
C ASP A 273 22.74 -8.03 -20.94
N ILE A 274 21.55 -8.05 -20.34
CA ILE A 274 20.50 -9.07 -20.46
C ILE A 274 19.16 -8.36 -20.68
N ASP A 275 18.21 -8.97 -21.39
CA ASP A 275 16.88 -8.38 -21.55
C ASP A 275 16.14 -8.34 -20.20
N TYR A 276 15.34 -7.30 -19.98
CA TYR A 276 14.57 -7.10 -18.75
C TYR A 276 13.72 -8.34 -18.39
N ASP A 277 13.05 -8.93 -19.38
CA ASP A 277 12.21 -10.12 -19.18
C ASP A 277 13.04 -11.33 -18.72
N ASP A 278 14.30 -11.43 -19.14
CA ASP A 278 15.20 -12.51 -18.76
C ASP A 278 15.75 -12.31 -17.34
N GLU A 279 16.06 -11.06 -16.94
CA GLU A 279 16.45 -10.75 -15.55
C GLU A 279 15.32 -11.04 -14.56
N VAL A 280 14.08 -10.63 -14.89
CA VAL A 280 12.92 -10.91 -14.03
C VAL A 280 12.66 -12.42 -13.96
N ARG A 281 12.84 -13.15 -15.06
CA ARG A 281 12.69 -14.62 -15.07
C ARG A 281 13.74 -15.31 -14.21
N GLU A 282 14.99 -14.84 -14.24
CA GLU A 282 16.04 -15.35 -13.35
C GLU A 282 15.64 -15.20 -11.86
N VAL A 283 15.07 -14.05 -11.49
CA VAL A 283 14.53 -13.85 -10.14
C VAL A 283 13.37 -14.81 -9.86
N GLU A 284 12.40 -14.90 -10.78
CA GLU A 284 11.20 -15.74 -10.65
C GLU A 284 11.53 -17.21 -10.40
N GLU A 285 12.53 -17.76 -11.10
CA GLU A 285 12.98 -19.15 -10.96
C GLU A 285 13.52 -19.51 -9.55
N HIS A 286 13.99 -18.51 -8.80
CA HIS A 286 14.54 -18.70 -7.46
C HIS A 286 13.56 -18.32 -6.34
N LEU A 287 12.37 -17.80 -6.66
CA LEU A 287 11.35 -17.46 -5.66
C LEU A 287 10.64 -18.72 -5.14
N LEU A 288 10.48 -18.79 -3.82
CA LEU A 288 9.74 -19.82 -3.11
C LEU A 288 8.43 -19.25 -2.57
N ASN A 289 7.41 -20.12 -2.46
CA ASN A 289 6.09 -19.81 -1.90
C ASN A 289 5.34 -18.68 -2.62
N LEU A 290 5.76 -18.27 -3.81
CA LEU A 290 5.00 -17.30 -4.60
C LEU A 290 3.71 -17.95 -5.14
N ALA A 291 2.58 -17.28 -4.95
CA ALA A 291 1.27 -17.72 -5.44
C ALA A 291 1.19 -17.60 -6.98
N PHE A 292 1.74 -18.58 -7.69
CA PHE A 292 1.67 -18.68 -9.14
C PHE A 292 0.41 -19.44 -9.59
N GLN A 293 -0.22 -18.97 -10.65
CA GLN A 293 -1.20 -19.73 -11.42
C GLN A 293 -0.54 -20.55 -12.54
N TRP A 294 0.60 -20.08 -13.05
CA TRP A 294 1.41 -20.73 -14.08
C TRP A 294 2.87 -20.20 -14.08
N PRO A 295 3.86 -20.96 -14.57
CA PRO A 295 5.27 -20.54 -14.56
C PRO A 295 5.54 -19.36 -15.51
N GLY A 296 6.21 -18.30 -15.05
CA GLY A 296 6.48 -17.09 -15.83
C GLY A 296 5.45 -15.97 -15.61
N GLN A 297 4.47 -16.18 -14.72
CA GLN A 297 3.40 -15.22 -14.47
C GLN A 297 3.93 -13.91 -13.89
N LEU A 298 4.92 -13.95 -12.99
CA LEU A 298 5.50 -12.73 -12.42
C LEU A 298 6.18 -11.91 -13.52
N THR A 299 6.99 -12.55 -14.35
CA THR A 299 7.68 -11.92 -15.48
C THR A 299 6.69 -11.23 -16.42
N GLU A 300 5.62 -11.92 -16.84
CA GLU A 300 4.63 -11.34 -17.76
C GLU A 300 3.84 -10.17 -17.13
N ILE A 301 3.51 -10.25 -15.84
CA ILE A 301 2.86 -9.13 -15.12
C ILE A 301 3.80 -7.92 -15.07
N MET A 302 5.06 -8.11 -14.65
CA MET A 302 6.03 -7.01 -14.55
C MET A 302 6.30 -6.37 -15.92
N LYS A 303 6.42 -7.17 -16.98
CA LYS A 303 6.52 -6.71 -18.36
C LYS A 303 5.33 -5.84 -18.79
N GLN A 304 4.10 -6.26 -18.49
CA GLN A 304 2.90 -5.48 -18.78
C GLN A 304 2.88 -4.16 -18.03
N GLN A 305 3.22 -4.18 -16.73
CA GLN A 305 3.30 -3.00 -15.88
C GLN A 305 4.37 -2.01 -16.37
N ARG A 306 5.53 -2.50 -16.81
CA ARG A 306 6.58 -1.70 -17.45
C ARG A 306 6.09 -1.09 -18.76
N LYS A 307 5.39 -1.85 -19.60
CA LYS A 307 4.86 -1.39 -20.88
C LYS A 307 3.86 -0.23 -20.74
N ILE A 308 3.06 -0.22 -19.67
CA ILE A 308 2.13 0.89 -19.35
C ILE A 308 2.79 2.02 -18.56
N GLY A 309 4.09 1.92 -18.25
CA GLY A 309 4.86 2.99 -17.62
C GLY A 309 4.60 3.17 -16.12
N LEU A 310 4.19 2.12 -15.39
CA LEU A 310 4.04 2.22 -13.94
C LEU A 310 5.39 2.54 -13.26
N PRO A 311 5.45 3.49 -12.31
CA PRO A 311 6.68 3.80 -11.58
C PRO A 311 7.24 2.60 -10.81
N GLY A 312 8.57 2.51 -10.70
CA GLY A 312 9.22 1.47 -9.88
C GLY A 312 9.31 0.09 -10.50
N CYS A 313 8.96 -0.10 -11.79
CA CYS A 313 9.06 -1.42 -12.44
C CYS A 313 10.50 -1.92 -12.61
N LEU A 314 11.51 -1.08 -12.42
CA LEU A 314 12.92 -1.44 -12.56
C LEU A 314 13.58 -1.79 -11.23
N ASP A 315 12.90 -1.69 -10.09
CA ASP A 315 13.51 -1.94 -8.79
C ASP A 315 12.63 -2.82 -7.90
N GLY A 316 13.07 -3.02 -6.65
CA GLY A 316 12.35 -3.80 -5.67
C GLY A 316 10.95 -3.28 -5.32
N THR A 317 10.63 -2.00 -5.60
CA THR A 317 9.30 -1.46 -5.32
C THR A 317 8.27 -2.13 -6.22
N GLY A 318 8.49 -2.15 -7.54
CA GLY A 318 7.56 -2.79 -8.48
C GLY A 318 7.53 -4.30 -8.30
N LEU A 319 8.68 -4.92 -8.09
CA LEU A 319 8.79 -6.36 -7.86
C LEU A 319 7.98 -6.78 -6.62
N PHE A 320 8.25 -6.19 -5.46
CA PHE A 320 7.62 -6.63 -4.21
C PHE A 320 6.15 -6.24 -4.12
N GLN A 321 5.76 -5.09 -4.68
CA GLN A 321 4.35 -4.74 -4.79
C GLN A 321 3.58 -5.76 -5.67
N THR A 322 4.22 -6.27 -6.74
CA THR A 322 3.63 -7.32 -7.59
C THR A 322 3.50 -8.64 -6.84
N ILE A 323 4.55 -9.03 -6.09
CA ILE A 323 4.53 -10.23 -5.25
C ILE A 323 3.39 -10.16 -4.23
N ILE A 324 3.22 -9.03 -3.53
CA ILE A 324 2.12 -8.82 -2.59
C ILE A 324 0.77 -8.98 -3.28
N ALA A 325 0.61 -8.42 -4.47
CA ALA A 325 -0.63 -8.50 -5.22
C ALA A 325 -0.96 -9.94 -5.64
N MET A 326 0.04 -10.71 -6.06
CA MET A 326 -0.11 -12.14 -6.37
C MET A 326 -0.49 -12.94 -5.11
N GLN A 327 0.16 -12.68 -3.98
CA GLN A 327 -0.19 -13.33 -2.70
C GLN A 327 -1.61 -12.98 -2.24
N THR A 328 -2.01 -11.71 -2.39
CA THR A 328 -3.37 -11.25 -2.07
C THR A 328 -4.41 -11.99 -2.91
N ARG A 329 -4.12 -12.18 -4.21
CA ARG A 329 -4.96 -12.99 -5.08
C ARG A 329 -5.02 -14.46 -4.64
N GLY A 330 -3.88 -15.05 -4.27
CA GLY A 330 -3.83 -16.41 -3.73
C GLY A 330 -4.69 -16.57 -2.48
N LEU A 331 -4.65 -15.62 -1.55
CA LEU A 331 -5.53 -15.60 -0.37
C LEU A 331 -7.01 -15.57 -0.77
N TYR A 332 -7.38 -14.69 -1.69
CA TYR A 332 -8.76 -14.56 -2.14
C TYR A 332 -9.27 -15.83 -2.85
N ASP A 333 -8.48 -16.40 -3.76
CA ASP A 333 -8.85 -17.60 -4.51
C ASP A 333 -9.02 -18.83 -3.58
N HIS A 334 -8.30 -18.88 -2.44
CA HIS A 334 -8.44 -19.94 -1.43
C HIS A 334 -9.70 -19.83 -0.55
N GLU A 335 -10.31 -18.65 -0.43
CA GLU A 335 -11.53 -18.43 0.37
C GLU A 335 -12.83 -18.67 -0.42
N LEU A 336 -12.73 -18.85 -1.75
CA LEU A 336 -13.88 -19.21 -2.58
C LEU A 336 -14.14 -20.73 -2.51
N PRO A 337 -15.38 -21.19 -2.24
CA PRO A 337 -15.72 -22.59 -2.39
C PRO A 337 -15.57 -23.03 -3.85
N ALA A 338 -14.92 -24.18 -4.05
CA ALA A 338 -14.62 -24.79 -5.36
C ALA A 338 -15.86 -25.13 -6.20
#